data_AF-A0A5E4IAU0-F1
#
_entry.id   AF-A0A5E4IAU0-F1
#
_cell.length_a   1.000
_cell.length_b   1.000
_cell.length_c   1.000
_cell.angle_alpha   90.00
_cell.angle_beta   90.00
_cell.angle_gamma   90.00
#
_symmetry.space_group_name_H-M   'P 1'
#
loop_
_entity.id
_entity.type
_entity.pdbx_description
1 polymer ?
#
loop_
_entity_poly.entity_id
_entity_poly.type
_entity_poly.pdbx_seq_one_letter_code
_entity_poly.pdbx_strand_id
1 'polypeptide(L)'
;MTSEHIWTWLQTKGKIFKVISDPERGIIEVINEKGEIFIRKTNLSKRQVETVEKNFLNHIAKRLNGRESLTSSKKQDLFDPMIS
;
A
#
# COMPACT_ATOMS: atom_id res chain seq x y z
N MET A 1 14.79 18.30 14.26
CA MET A 1 14.30 18.00 12.89
C MET A 1 13.20 16.97 13.02
N THR A 2 12.08 17.15 12.33
CA THR A 2 10.98 16.16 12.33
C THR A 2 11.34 15.02 11.41
N SER A 3 11.43 13.80 11.93
CA SER A 3 11.67 12.57 11.14
C SER A 3 10.35 11.95 10.68
N GLU A 4 9.35 12.80 10.43
CA GLU A 4 8.01 12.36 10.04
C GLU A 4 8.02 11.91 8.58
N HIS A 5 7.50 10.72 8.35
CA HIS A 5 7.27 10.17 7.03
C HIS A 5 5.76 10.06 6.77
N ILE A 6 5.33 10.53 5.60
CA ILE A 6 3.91 10.54 5.20
C ILE A 6 3.76 9.78 3.89
N TRP A 7 2.82 8.84 3.86
CA TRP A 7 2.47 8.08 2.65
C TRP A 7 0.98 8.05 2.39
N THR A 8 0.63 7.95 1.11
CA THR A 8 -0.73 7.66 0.66
C THR A 8 -0.83 6.19 0.32
N TRP A 9 -1.70 5.47 1.02
CA TRP A 9 -2.00 4.07 0.80
C TRP A 9 -3.29 3.90 0.00
N LEU A 10 -3.14 3.47 -1.26
CA LEU A 10 -4.26 3.16 -2.15
C LEU A 10 -4.65 1.68 -2.00
N GLN A 11 -5.85 1.44 -1.46
CA GLN A 11 -6.42 0.10 -1.37
C GLN A 11 -7.20 -0.29 -2.63
N THR A 12 -7.48 -1.59 -2.79
CA THR A 12 -8.41 -2.07 -3.81
C THR A 12 -9.80 -1.47 -3.56
N LYS A 13 -10.54 -1.16 -4.64
CA LYS A 13 -11.84 -0.48 -4.61
C LYS A 13 -11.80 1.03 -4.30
N GLY A 14 -10.64 1.68 -4.49
CA GLY A 14 -10.55 3.15 -4.54
C GLY A 14 -10.43 3.85 -3.18
N LYS A 15 -10.37 3.12 -2.07
CA LYS A 15 -10.18 3.72 -0.74
C LYS A 15 -8.74 4.22 -0.57
N ILE A 16 -8.60 5.43 -0.06
CA ILE A 16 -7.33 6.09 0.21
C ILE A 16 -7.13 6.22 1.72
N PHE A 17 -5.96 5.84 2.21
CA PHE A 17 -5.56 6.09 3.59
C PHE A 17 -4.28 6.92 3.61
N LYS A 18 -4.17 7.83 4.58
CA LYS A 18 -2.92 8.52 4.89
C LYS A 18 -2.23 7.75 6.00
N VAL A 19 -0.99 7.36 5.79
CA VAL A 19 -0.14 6.73 6.80
C VAL A 19 0.92 7.74 7.22
N ILE A 20 1.05 7.97 8.51
CA ILE A 20 2.08 8.82 9.10
C ILE A 20 2.90 7.94 10.03
N SER A 21 4.21 7.99 9.95
CA SER A 21 5.06 7.45 11.00
C SER A 21 6.17 8.41 11.37
N ASP A 22 6.68 8.22 12.58
CA ASP A 22 7.80 8.96 13.10
C ASP A 22 8.65 7.97 13.92
N PRO A 23 9.81 7.53 13.38
CA PRO A 23 10.70 6.61 14.08
C PRO A 23 11.31 7.20 15.36
N GLU A 24 11.52 8.51 15.41
CA GLU A 24 12.10 9.18 16.58
C GLU A 24 11.07 9.30 17.70
N ARG A 25 9.78 9.46 17.36
CA ARG A 25 8.67 9.47 18.32
C ARG A 25 8.10 8.08 18.62
N GLY A 26 8.42 7.08 17.82
CA GLY A 26 7.90 5.72 18.00
C GLY A 26 6.40 5.60 17.66
N ILE A 27 5.93 6.31 16.64
CA ILE A 27 4.50 6.43 16.30
C ILE A 27 4.24 5.95 14.87
N ILE A 28 3.10 5.28 14.69
CA ILE A 28 2.50 4.98 13.38
C ILE A 28 1.00 5.26 13.47
N GLU A 29 0.48 6.06 12.55
CA GLU A 29 -0.92 6.46 12.42
C GLU A 29 -1.45 6.15 11.02
N VAL A 30 -2.67 5.62 10.95
CA VAL A 30 -3.41 5.40 9.71
C VAL A 30 -4.70 6.18 9.79
N ILE A 31 -4.88 7.09 8.87
CA ILE A 31 -5.98 8.05 8.81
C ILE A 31 -6.78 7.74 7.54
N ASN A 32 -8.11 7.70 7.64
CA ASN A 32 -8.98 7.48 6.50
C ASN A 32 -9.25 8.79 5.72
N GLU A 33 -10.02 8.70 4.65
CA GLU A 33 -10.39 9.84 3.78
C GLU A 33 -11.17 10.94 4.50
N LYS A 34 -11.85 10.62 5.60
CA LYS A 34 -12.60 11.57 6.42
C LYS A 34 -11.73 12.27 7.46
N GLY A 35 -10.45 11.96 7.53
CA GLY A 35 -9.53 12.47 8.55
C GLY A 35 -9.61 11.73 9.88
N GLU A 36 -10.34 10.61 9.96
CA GLU A 36 -10.47 9.83 11.19
C GLU A 36 -9.28 8.89 11.34
N ILE A 37 -8.70 8.83 12.54
CA ILE A 37 -7.63 7.90 12.87
C ILE A 37 -8.23 6.49 12.99
N PHE A 38 -7.92 5.64 12.02
CA PHE A 38 -8.34 4.25 12.00
C PHE A 38 -7.42 3.36 12.84
N ILE A 39 -6.11 3.65 12.83
CA ILE A 39 -5.10 2.93 13.62
C ILE A 39 -4.13 3.94 14.20
N ARG A 40 -3.79 3.78 15.48
CA ARG A 40 -2.70 4.49 16.14
C ARG A 40 -1.88 3.52 16.97
N LYS A 41 -0.58 3.50 16.73
CA LYS A 41 0.41 2.76 17.53
C LYS A 41 1.44 3.75 18.04
N THR A 42 1.74 3.66 19.33
CA THR A 42 2.69 4.51 20.04
C THR A 42 3.65 3.63 20.85
N ASN A 43 4.67 4.23 21.46
CA ASN A 43 5.69 3.55 22.26
C ASN A 43 6.45 2.44 21.49
N LEU A 44 6.57 2.60 20.18
CA LEU A 44 7.39 1.72 19.36
C LEU A 44 8.86 2.17 19.46
N SER A 45 9.78 1.22 19.47
CA SER A 45 11.18 1.55 19.24
C SER A 45 11.38 2.04 17.80
N LYS A 46 12.40 2.89 17.60
CA LYS A 46 12.83 3.34 16.27
C LYS A 46 12.94 2.19 15.27
N ARG A 47 13.60 1.09 15.67
CA ARG A 47 13.78 -0.11 14.83
C ARG A 47 12.44 -0.77 14.47
N GLN A 48 11.47 -0.79 15.37
CA GLN A 48 10.13 -1.32 15.05
C GLN A 48 9.42 -0.45 14.03
N VAL A 49 9.48 0.88 14.17
CA VAL A 49 8.88 1.79 13.18
C VAL A 49 9.52 1.57 11.80
N GLU A 50 10.84 1.63 11.70
CA GLU A 50 11.57 1.40 10.44
C GLU A 50 11.28 0.02 9.82
N THR A 51 11.08 -1.01 10.65
CA THR A 51 10.73 -2.36 10.16
C THR A 51 9.33 -2.37 9.55
N VAL A 52 8.37 -1.70 10.19
CA VAL A 52 7.01 -1.58 9.64
C VAL A 52 7.02 -0.79 8.34
N GLU A 53 7.76 0.32 8.28
CA GLU A 53 7.91 1.12 7.05
C GLU A 53 8.47 0.29 5.89
N LYS A 54 9.55 -0.46 6.11
CA LYS A 54 10.16 -1.35 5.12
C LYS A 54 9.18 -2.43 4.65
N ASN A 55 8.50 -3.08 5.59
CA ASN A 55 7.53 -4.13 5.27
C ASN A 55 6.34 -3.59 4.48
N PHE A 56 5.87 -2.39 4.82
CA PHE A 56 4.79 -1.72 4.12
C PHE A 56 5.17 -1.42 2.67
N LEU A 57 6.31 -0.77 2.44
CA LEU A 57 6.81 -0.47 1.08
C LEU A 57 7.00 -1.75 0.24
N ASN A 58 7.60 -2.79 0.83
CA ASN A 58 7.77 -4.09 0.16
C ASN A 58 6.42 -4.71 -0.24
N HIS A 59 5.40 -4.60 0.62
CA HIS A 59 4.07 -5.13 0.31
C HIS A 59 3.43 -4.38 -0.87
N ILE A 60 3.55 -3.05 -0.91
CA ILE A 60 3.03 -2.23 -2.01
C ILE A 60 3.77 -2.53 -3.31
N ALA A 61 5.11 -2.58 -3.29
CA ALA A 61 5.92 -2.90 -4.46
C ALA A 61 5.55 -4.27 -5.06
N LYS A 62 5.37 -5.30 -4.23
CA LYS A 62 4.92 -6.62 -4.68
C LYS A 62 3.53 -6.59 -5.33
N ARG A 63 2.59 -5.79 -4.80
CA ARG A 63 1.26 -5.63 -5.41
C ARG A 63 1.30 -4.91 -6.76
N LEU A 64 2.21 -3.96 -6.94
CA LEU A 64 2.38 -3.27 -8.23
C LEU A 64 2.96 -4.23 -9.27
N ASN A 65 4.03 -4.95 -8.93
CA ASN A 65 4.65 -5.92 -9.85
C ASN A 65 3.73 -7.10 -10.19
N GLY A 66 2.90 -7.55 -9.24
CA GLY A 66 1.92 -8.61 -9.48
C GLY A 66 0.75 -8.18 -10.39
N ARG A 67 0.48 -6.88 -10.54
CA ARG A 67 -0.57 -6.38 -11.45
C ARG A 67 -0.14 -6.41 -12.91
N GLU A 68 1.14 -6.29 -13.21
CA GLU A 68 1.66 -6.41 -14.58
C GLU A 68 1.46 -7.82 -15.17
N SER A 69 1.42 -8.85 -14.31
CA SER A 69 1.20 -10.24 -14.73
C SER A 69 -0.26 -10.56 -15.12
N LEU A 70 -1.25 -9.76 -14.71
CA LEU A 70 -2.66 -10.04 -14.99
C LEU A 70 -3.22 -9.24 -16.18
N THR A 71 -2.47 -8.27 -16.68
CA THR A 71 -2.87 -7.44 -17.85
C THR A 71 -2.43 -8.02 -19.19
N SER A 72 -1.62 -9.09 -19.22
CA SER A 72 -1.09 -9.70 -20.44
C SER A 72 -1.84 -10.94 -20.94
N SER A 73 -2.88 -11.44 -20.24
CA SER A 73 -3.65 -12.63 -20.66
C SER A 73 -5.05 -12.34 -21.21
N LYS A 74 -5.27 -11.21 -21.89
CA LYS A 74 -6.52 -10.97 -22.63
C LYS A 74 -6.28 -10.43 -24.05
N LYS A 75 -5.60 -11.22 -24.88
CA LYS A 75 -5.64 -11.15 -26.36
C LYS A 75 -5.12 -12.46 -26.96
N GLN A 76 -6.01 -13.44 -27.09
CA GLN A 76 -5.94 -14.68 -27.90
C GLN A 76 -7.18 -15.48 -27.48
N ASP A 77 -8.19 -15.82 -28.27
CA ASP A 77 -8.50 -15.64 -29.68
C ASP A 77 -10.02 -15.57 -29.78
N LEU A 78 -10.57 -14.56 -30.47
CA LEU A 78 -12.00 -14.40 -30.69
C LEU A 78 -12.31 -14.42 -32.19
N PHE A 79 -11.74 -15.36 -32.94
CA PHE A 79 -12.15 -15.66 -34.32
C PHE A 79 -11.73 -17.09 -34.66
N ASP A 80 -12.54 -18.07 -34.23
CA ASP A 80 -12.55 -19.38 -34.86
C ASP A 80 -13.75 -19.38 -35.83
N PRO A 81 -13.55 -19.33 -37.16
CA PRO A 81 -14.65 -19.49 -38.09
C PRO A 81 -15.14 -20.94 -38.02
N MET A 82 -16.39 -21.13 -37.60
CA MET A 82 -17.12 -22.39 -37.78
C MET A 82 -17.14 -22.72 -39.28
N ILE A 83 -16.29 -23.65 -39.71
CA ILE A 83 -16.39 -24.28 -41.02
C ILE A 83 -17.39 -25.44 -40.88
N SER A 84 -18.48 -25.33 -41.65
CA SER A 84 -19.52 -26.35 -41.86
C SER A 84 -19.03 -27.52 -42.69
#